data_AF-A0A535IK32-F1
#
_entry.id   AF-A0A535IK32-F1
#
_cell.length_a   1.000
_cell.length_b   1.000
_cell.length_c   1.000
_cell.angle_alpha   90.00
_cell.angle_beta   90.00
_cell.angle_gamma   90.00
#
_symmetry.space_group_name_H-M   'P 1'
#
loop_
_entity.id
_entity.type
_entity.pdbx_description
1 polymer ?
#
loop_
_entity_poly.entity_id
_entity_poly.type
_entity_poly.pdbx_seq_one_letter_code
_entity_poly.pdbx_strand_id
1 'polypeptide(L)'
;MAIAESQAGRLEVAHALASESQRLGDRGEPFQAVGHDLEGLTRLAMGDRVDFELLVPNRICEPTGPSPVGTWEMLLYVMPLLPLRGDEVVGWAARLAGLIAARIASPRWQLQSDSWRVAAELNSGNPGSRGELAGLVARARRATPGLKALPVYLQGLHQRRYESFEEAERLARRSGNVWLQISALTWMTALDPKVRPAKRLRQLLEITGWRRLVLVPSETAADAALGMTSMGERSEAVLELALTADRPNVTTELVAKVGKAAANTNEGPAYGLSEREIEVLSLAADGLTNKQIGEKLFLSPHTIARHVANARAKLGASNRAEAAVLLHRTAS
;
A
#
# COMPACT_ATOMS: atom_id res chain seq x y z
N MET A 1 -10.89 -1.39 -22.04
CA MET A 1 -9.42 -1.29 -21.99
C MET A 1 -8.96 -0.45 -20.81
N ALA A 2 -9.40 0.81 -20.65
CA ALA A 2 -8.98 1.69 -19.54
C ALA A 2 -9.09 1.07 -18.14
N ILE A 3 -10.20 0.37 -17.85
CA ILE A 3 -10.42 -0.31 -16.55
C ILE A 3 -9.42 -1.45 -16.32
N ALA A 4 -9.11 -2.21 -17.38
CA ALA A 4 -8.13 -3.29 -17.27
C ALA A 4 -6.74 -2.70 -17.00
N GLU A 5 -6.39 -1.61 -17.69
CA GLU A 5 -5.15 -0.87 -17.46
C GLU A 5 -5.09 -0.27 -16.06
N SER A 6 -6.20 0.27 -15.54
CA SER A 6 -6.23 0.91 -14.21
C SER A 6 -6.04 -0.09 -13.06
N GLN A 7 -6.35 -1.37 -13.28
CA GLN A 7 -6.26 -2.42 -12.26
C GLN A 7 -5.04 -3.34 -12.44
N ALA A 8 -4.62 -3.56 -13.69
CA ALA A 8 -3.65 -4.59 -14.06
C ALA A 8 -2.53 -4.10 -15.00
N GLY A 9 -2.60 -2.87 -15.50
CA GLY A 9 -1.69 -2.35 -16.52
C GLY A 9 -1.05 -1.01 -16.17
N ARG A 10 -0.92 -0.12 -17.15
CA ARG A 10 -0.26 1.19 -16.99
C ARG A 10 -1.27 2.27 -16.64
N LEU A 11 -1.06 2.96 -15.52
CA LEU A 11 -1.96 4.02 -15.06
C LEU A 11 -2.02 5.19 -16.05
N GLU A 12 -0.93 5.50 -16.74
CA GLU A 12 -0.88 6.57 -17.74
C GLU A 12 -1.80 6.25 -18.93
N VAL A 13 -1.84 4.99 -19.36
CA VAL A 13 -2.74 4.53 -20.43
C VAL A 13 -4.18 4.54 -19.95
N ALA A 14 -4.43 4.09 -18.72
CA ALA A 14 -5.76 4.15 -18.12
C ALA A 14 -6.27 5.59 -18.03
N HIS A 15 -5.42 6.52 -17.59
CA HIS A 15 -5.72 7.95 -17.49
C HIS A 15 -6.06 8.55 -18.87
N ALA A 16 -5.21 8.31 -19.88
CA ALA A 16 -5.45 8.81 -21.23
C ALA A 16 -6.78 8.32 -21.81
N LEU A 17 -7.06 7.02 -21.67
CA LEU A 17 -8.31 6.42 -22.14
C LEU A 17 -9.54 6.91 -21.34
N ALA A 18 -9.40 7.19 -20.05
CA ALA A 18 -10.47 7.74 -19.21
C ALA A 18 -10.79 9.22 -19.54
N SER A 19 -9.77 10.01 -19.90
CA SER A 19 -9.96 11.37 -20.42
C SER A 19 -10.65 11.34 -21.79
N GLU A 20 -10.24 10.43 -22.68
CA GLU A 20 -10.82 10.31 -24.02
C GLU A 20 -12.27 9.82 -23.99
N SER A 21 -12.62 8.90 -23.08
CA SER A 21 -13.98 8.36 -22.95
C SER A 21 -15.03 9.39 -22.54
N GLN A 22 -14.63 10.54 -22.00
CA GLN A 22 -15.54 11.63 -21.71
C GLN A 22 -16.00 12.37 -22.96
N ARG A 23 -15.26 12.24 -24.06
CA ARG A 23 -15.54 12.90 -25.35
C ARG A 23 -16.10 11.94 -26.40
N LEU A 24 -16.03 10.63 -26.15
CA LEU A 24 -16.47 9.57 -27.05
C LEU A 24 -17.65 8.78 -26.45
N GLY A 25 -18.52 8.24 -27.30
CA GLY A 25 -19.66 7.41 -26.91
C GLY A 25 -20.98 8.16 -26.72
N ASP A 26 -22.08 7.41 -26.72
CA ASP A 26 -23.43 7.94 -26.53
C ASP A 26 -23.67 8.34 -25.07
N ARG A 27 -24.52 9.37 -24.86
CA ARG A 27 -24.92 9.80 -23.52
C ARG A 27 -25.58 8.64 -22.77
N GLY A 28 -25.01 8.27 -21.62
CA GLY A 28 -25.55 7.23 -20.75
C GLY A 28 -24.85 5.87 -20.86
N GLU A 29 -23.83 5.73 -21.71
CA GLU A 29 -22.99 4.53 -21.68
C GLU A 29 -22.26 4.37 -20.33
N PRO A 30 -22.20 3.16 -19.75
CA PRO A 30 -21.61 2.94 -18.43
C PRO A 30 -20.18 3.44 -18.28
N PHE A 31 -19.39 3.39 -19.36
CA PHE A 31 -18.00 3.80 -19.32
C PHE A 31 -17.83 5.33 -19.37
N GLN A 32 -18.67 6.05 -20.12
CA GLN A 32 -18.71 7.52 -20.08
C GLN A 32 -19.10 8.03 -18.68
N ALA A 33 -19.97 7.29 -18.00
CA ALA A 33 -20.41 7.61 -16.63
C ALA A 33 -19.31 7.44 -15.56
N VAL A 34 -18.23 6.72 -15.83
CA VAL A 34 -17.09 6.56 -14.89
C VAL A 34 -15.82 7.25 -15.38
N GLY A 35 -15.77 7.76 -16.62
CA GLY A 35 -14.55 8.33 -17.21
C GLY A 35 -13.92 9.44 -16.37
N HIS A 36 -14.72 10.42 -15.94
CA HIS A 36 -14.27 11.52 -15.08
C HIS A 36 -13.64 11.00 -13.76
N ASP A 37 -14.33 10.08 -13.10
CA ASP A 37 -13.89 9.55 -11.81
C ASP A 37 -12.63 8.69 -11.97
N LEU A 38 -12.57 7.87 -13.03
CA LEU A 38 -11.40 7.05 -13.34
C LEU A 38 -10.19 7.92 -13.71
N GLU A 39 -10.40 9.04 -14.42
CA GLU A 39 -9.36 10.01 -14.72
C GLU A 39 -8.76 10.59 -13.43
N GLY A 40 -9.60 11.11 -12.53
CA GLY A 40 -9.13 11.67 -11.26
C GLY A 40 -8.48 10.63 -10.34
N LEU A 41 -9.06 9.43 -10.26
CA LEU A 41 -8.56 8.34 -9.43
C LEU A 41 -7.22 7.79 -9.93
N THR A 42 -7.01 7.69 -11.24
CA THR A 42 -5.72 7.26 -11.82
C THR A 42 -4.63 8.29 -11.56
N ARG A 43 -4.94 9.60 -11.62
CA ARG A 43 -4.01 10.67 -11.22
C ARG A 43 -3.60 10.56 -9.75
N LEU A 44 -4.56 10.36 -8.84
CA LEU A 44 -4.25 10.10 -7.43
C LEU A 44 -3.34 8.88 -7.27
N ALA A 45 -3.63 7.78 -7.96
CA ALA A 45 -2.84 6.56 -7.91
C ALA A 45 -1.40 6.77 -8.41
N MET A 46 -1.19 7.62 -9.42
CA MET A 46 0.14 8.04 -9.91
C MET A 46 0.89 8.98 -8.96
N GLY A 47 0.24 9.48 -7.90
CA GLY A 47 0.88 10.32 -6.89
C GLY A 47 0.50 11.79 -6.96
N ASP A 48 -0.27 12.22 -7.98
CA ASP A 48 -0.68 13.61 -8.14
C ASP A 48 -1.44 14.13 -6.91
N ARG A 49 -1.24 15.41 -6.61
CA ARG A 49 -2.07 16.16 -5.66
C ARG A 49 -3.19 16.84 -6.43
N VAL A 50 -4.23 16.07 -6.75
CA VAL A 50 -5.43 16.56 -7.45
C VAL A 50 -6.62 16.62 -6.51
N ASP A 51 -7.41 17.68 -6.66
CA ASP A 51 -8.74 17.73 -6.08
C ASP A 51 -9.77 17.64 -7.20
N PHE A 52 -10.74 16.73 -7.04
CA PHE A 52 -11.85 16.51 -7.97
C PHE A 52 -13.01 15.88 -7.23
N GLU A 53 -14.23 16.11 -7.71
CA GLU A 53 -15.44 15.51 -7.17
C GLU A 53 -15.72 14.16 -7.84
N LEU A 54 -16.15 13.15 -7.07
CA LEU A 54 -16.64 11.91 -7.66
C LEU A 54 -18.07 12.14 -8.18
N LEU A 55 -18.28 11.92 -9.48
CA LEU A 55 -19.58 12.07 -10.14
C LEU A 55 -20.42 10.80 -10.07
N VAL A 56 -19.80 9.62 -9.93
CA VAL A 56 -20.50 8.32 -9.83
C VAL A 56 -21.58 8.32 -8.73
N PRO A 57 -21.34 8.82 -7.50
CA PRO A 57 -22.39 8.93 -6.48
C PRO A 57 -23.63 9.69 -6.95
N ASN A 58 -23.44 10.81 -7.65
CA ASN A 58 -24.55 11.62 -8.16
C ASN A 58 -25.28 10.94 -9.32
N ARG A 59 -24.52 10.38 -10.28
CA ARG A 59 -25.06 9.73 -11.49
C ARG A 59 -25.91 8.50 -11.21
N ILE A 60 -25.54 7.72 -10.20
CA ILE A 60 -26.31 6.52 -9.82
C ILE A 60 -27.68 6.88 -9.20
N CYS A 61 -27.77 8.04 -8.55
CA CYS A 61 -29.01 8.51 -7.93
C CYS A 61 -29.97 9.20 -8.92
N GLU A 62 -29.59 9.37 -10.19
CA GLU A 62 -30.44 10.01 -11.19
C GLU A 62 -31.70 9.17 -11.51
N PRO A 63 -32.87 9.79 -11.72
CA PRO A 63 -34.12 9.08 -12.04
C PRO A 63 -34.05 8.25 -13.32
N THR A 64 -33.21 8.65 -14.27
CA THR A 64 -32.92 7.96 -15.53
C THR A 64 -31.56 7.28 -15.50
N GLY A 65 -31.08 6.94 -14.31
CA GLY A 65 -29.78 6.34 -14.08
C GLY A 65 -29.64 4.91 -14.62
N PRO A 66 -28.43 4.33 -14.51
CA PRO A 66 -28.14 2.99 -14.97
C PRO A 66 -29.00 1.93 -14.27
N SER A 67 -29.23 0.80 -14.96
CA SER A 67 -29.86 -0.38 -14.34
C SER A 67 -29.07 -0.85 -13.10
N PRO A 68 -29.65 -1.66 -12.20
CA PRO A 68 -28.90 -2.21 -11.06
C PRO A 68 -27.59 -2.92 -11.48
N VAL A 69 -27.62 -3.64 -12.61
CA VAL A 69 -26.42 -4.31 -13.15
C VAL A 69 -25.41 -3.27 -13.66
N GLY A 70 -25.85 -2.25 -14.39
CA GLY A 70 -24.97 -1.19 -14.87
C GLY A 70 -24.37 -0.35 -13.74
N THR A 71 -25.17 -0.06 -12.70
CA THR A 71 -24.72 0.61 -11.47
C THR A 71 -23.58 -0.19 -10.82
N TRP A 72 -23.78 -1.50 -10.66
CA TRP A 72 -22.76 -2.35 -10.06
C TRP A 72 -21.50 -2.43 -10.91
N GLU A 73 -21.64 -2.54 -12.23
CA GLU A 73 -20.52 -2.53 -13.17
C GLU A 73 -19.70 -1.24 -13.04
N MET A 74 -20.35 -0.08 -12.96
CA MET A 74 -19.68 1.20 -12.70
C MET A 74 -18.93 1.20 -11.36
N LEU A 75 -19.57 0.74 -10.28
CA LEU A 75 -18.93 0.67 -8.96
C LEU A 75 -17.71 -0.25 -8.98
N LEU A 76 -17.79 -1.41 -9.64
CA LEU A 76 -16.67 -2.35 -9.77
C LEU A 76 -15.44 -1.73 -10.44
N TYR A 77 -15.65 -0.83 -11.39
CA TYR A 77 -14.58 -0.17 -12.12
C TYR A 77 -13.76 0.76 -11.24
N VAL A 78 -14.43 1.51 -10.36
CA VAL A 78 -13.77 2.49 -9.49
C VAL A 78 -13.42 1.94 -8.11
N MET A 79 -14.09 0.90 -7.63
CA MET A 79 -13.98 0.38 -6.26
C MET A 79 -12.53 0.20 -5.78
N PRO A 80 -11.60 -0.40 -6.56
CA PRO A 80 -10.23 -0.59 -6.08
C PRO A 80 -9.47 0.72 -5.84
N LEU A 81 -9.86 1.80 -6.50
CA LEU A 81 -9.21 3.10 -6.40
C LEU A 81 -9.91 4.03 -5.39
N LEU A 82 -11.18 3.79 -5.05
CA LEU A 82 -11.94 4.60 -4.08
C LEU A 82 -11.25 4.78 -2.72
N PRO A 83 -10.50 3.80 -2.17
CA PRO A 83 -9.76 4.00 -0.92
C PRO A 83 -8.78 5.18 -0.96
N LEU A 84 -8.33 5.61 -2.15
CA LEU A 84 -7.48 6.78 -2.31
C LEU A 84 -8.20 8.12 -2.03
N ARG A 85 -9.54 8.13 -2.04
CA ARG A 85 -10.38 9.30 -1.71
C ARG A 85 -10.84 9.30 -0.25
N GLY A 86 -10.85 8.16 0.42
CA GLY A 86 -11.22 8.02 1.83
C GLY A 86 -12.23 6.91 2.11
N ASP A 87 -12.28 6.48 3.37
CA ASP A 87 -13.03 5.28 3.78
C ASP A 87 -14.54 5.42 3.71
N GLU A 88 -15.07 6.63 3.91
CA GLU A 88 -16.51 6.88 3.83
C GLU A 88 -17.09 6.54 2.46
N VAL A 89 -16.34 6.91 1.40
CA VAL A 89 -16.69 6.63 0.00
C VAL A 89 -16.68 5.12 -0.26
N VAL A 90 -15.66 4.41 0.23
CA VAL A 90 -15.57 2.95 0.11
C VAL A 90 -16.72 2.27 0.83
N GLY A 91 -17.03 2.71 2.06
CA GLY A 91 -18.13 2.19 2.84
C GLY A 91 -19.49 2.39 2.17
N TRP A 92 -19.74 3.56 1.60
CA TRP A 92 -20.94 3.83 0.79
C TRP A 92 -21.01 2.90 -0.43
N ALA A 93 -19.95 2.84 -1.23
CA ALA A 93 -19.92 2.04 -2.46
C ALA A 93 -20.11 0.54 -2.16
N ALA A 94 -19.46 0.03 -1.11
CA ALA A 94 -19.60 -1.36 -0.68
C ALA A 94 -21.03 -1.68 -0.20
N ARG A 95 -21.69 -0.78 0.55
CA ARG A 95 -23.09 -1.01 0.96
C ARG A 95 -24.03 -1.05 -0.24
N LEU A 96 -23.89 -0.12 -1.17
CA LEU A 96 -24.71 -0.06 -2.38
C LEU A 96 -24.50 -1.32 -3.26
N ALA A 97 -23.25 -1.72 -3.46
CA ALA A 97 -22.89 -2.96 -4.12
C ALA A 97 -23.55 -4.19 -3.49
N GLY A 98 -23.57 -4.26 -2.16
CA GLY A 98 -24.19 -5.36 -1.42
C GLY A 98 -25.70 -5.44 -1.61
N LEU A 99 -26.38 -4.29 -1.58
CA LEU A 99 -27.82 -4.20 -1.85
C LEU A 99 -28.16 -4.69 -3.26
N ILE A 100 -27.36 -4.27 -4.25
CA ILE A 100 -27.54 -4.71 -5.64
C ILE A 100 -27.30 -6.22 -5.74
N ALA A 101 -26.19 -6.72 -5.18
CA ALA A 101 -25.82 -8.13 -5.22
C ALA A 101 -26.86 -9.05 -4.56
N ALA A 102 -27.52 -8.58 -3.49
CA ALA A 102 -28.64 -9.28 -2.86
C ALA A 102 -29.84 -9.34 -3.80
N ARG A 103 -30.21 -8.22 -4.43
CA ARG A 103 -31.38 -8.11 -5.31
C ARG A 103 -31.32 -9.05 -6.52
N ILE A 104 -30.13 -9.32 -7.04
CA ILE A 104 -29.92 -10.20 -8.19
C ILE A 104 -29.38 -11.58 -7.81
N ALA A 105 -29.37 -11.90 -6.51
CA ALA A 105 -28.96 -13.19 -5.95
C ALA A 105 -27.59 -13.70 -6.46
N SER A 106 -26.56 -12.84 -6.47
CA SER A 106 -25.21 -13.22 -6.94
C SER A 106 -24.22 -13.47 -5.80
N PRO A 107 -23.87 -14.73 -5.46
CA PRO A 107 -22.97 -15.02 -4.33
C PRO A 107 -21.56 -14.45 -4.52
N ARG A 108 -21.06 -14.43 -5.77
CA ARG A 108 -19.76 -13.83 -6.09
C ARG A 108 -19.70 -12.34 -5.76
N TRP A 109 -20.78 -11.62 -6.03
CA TRP A 109 -20.84 -10.17 -5.83
C TRP A 109 -21.11 -9.82 -4.38
N GLN A 110 -21.89 -10.64 -3.67
CA GLN A 110 -22.00 -10.53 -2.22
C GLN A 110 -20.63 -10.69 -1.56
N LEU A 111 -19.84 -11.69 -1.96
CA LEU A 111 -18.49 -11.89 -1.42
C LEU A 111 -17.57 -10.69 -1.69
N GLN A 112 -17.63 -10.13 -2.90
CA GLN A 112 -16.81 -8.98 -3.28
C GLN A 112 -17.22 -7.70 -2.52
N SER A 113 -18.53 -7.45 -2.42
CA SER A 113 -19.09 -6.35 -1.64
C SER A 113 -18.70 -6.45 -0.16
N ASP A 114 -18.88 -7.62 0.44
CA ASP A 114 -18.50 -7.87 1.83
C ASP A 114 -17.00 -7.66 2.06
N SER A 115 -16.18 -8.03 1.07
CA SER A 115 -14.73 -7.81 1.15
C SER A 115 -14.38 -6.33 1.24
N TRP A 116 -15.01 -5.48 0.41
CA TRP A 116 -14.78 -4.04 0.45
C TRP A 116 -15.40 -3.36 1.66
N ARG A 117 -16.54 -3.86 2.16
CA ARG A 117 -17.14 -3.38 3.41
C ARG A 117 -16.22 -3.64 4.59
N VAL A 118 -15.71 -4.87 4.72
CA VAL A 118 -14.74 -5.24 5.76
C VAL A 118 -13.44 -4.45 5.61
N ALA A 119 -12.99 -4.17 4.37
CA ALA A 119 -11.81 -3.32 4.13
C ALA A 119 -12.00 -1.90 4.69
N ALA A 120 -13.14 -1.26 4.40
CA ALA A 120 -13.47 0.07 4.91
C ALA A 120 -13.58 0.08 6.46
N GLU A 121 -14.22 -0.94 7.03
CA GLU A 121 -14.36 -1.07 8.49
C GLU A 121 -13.00 -1.24 9.18
N LEU A 122 -12.11 -2.06 8.62
CA LEU A 122 -10.75 -2.25 9.12
C LEU A 122 -9.95 -0.94 9.08
N ASN A 123 -10.09 -0.16 8.01
CA ASN A 123 -9.34 1.10 7.86
C ASN A 123 -9.87 2.20 8.78
N SER A 124 -11.19 2.25 8.99
CA SER A 124 -11.84 3.14 9.96
C SER A 124 -11.61 2.77 11.44
N GLY A 125 -10.95 1.63 11.72
CA GLY A 125 -10.66 1.18 13.08
C GLY A 125 -11.84 0.55 13.82
N ASN A 126 -12.87 0.08 13.12
CA ASN A 126 -14.06 -0.51 13.74
C ASN A 126 -13.71 -1.84 14.47
N PRO A 127 -13.97 -1.97 15.79
CA PRO A 127 -13.64 -3.18 16.56
C PRO A 127 -14.37 -4.46 16.11
N GLY A 128 -15.58 -4.35 15.56
CA GLY A 128 -16.42 -5.49 15.13
C GLY A 128 -15.87 -6.24 13.91
N SER A 129 -15.02 -5.58 13.13
CA SER A 129 -14.42 -6.09 11.89
C SER A 129 -13.70 -7.45 12.02
N ARG A 130 -13.18 -7.80 13.21
CA ARG A 130 -12.42 -9.05 13.41
C ARG A 130 -13.27 -10.30 13.21
N GLY A 131 -14.49 -10.31 13.77
CA GLY A 131 -15.41 -11.44 13.64
C GLY A 131 -15.90 -11.60 12.20
N GLU A 132 -16.21 -10.47 11.56
CA GLU A 132 -16.66 -10.44 10.17
C GLU A 132 -15.57 -10.90 9.19
N LEU A 133 -14.32 -10.50 9.42
CA LEU A 133 -13.17 -10.93 8.63
C LEU A 133 -12.95 -12.45 8.68
N ALA A 134 -13.07 -13.07 9.86
CA ALA A 134 -12.94 -14.52 9.99
C ALA A 134 -14.04 -15.25 9.17
N GLY A 135 -15.29 -14.79 9.27
CA GLY A 135 -16.40 -15.32 8.48
C GLY A 135 -16.23 -15.08 6.97
N LEU A 136 -15.70 -13.93 6.57
CA LEU A 136 -15.39 -13.60 5.19
C LEU A 136 -14.33 -14.55 4.60
N VAL A 137 -13.20 -14.75 5.28
CA VAL A 137 -12.14 -15.66 4.84
C VAL A 137 -12.65 -17.10 4.74
N ALA A 138 -13.47 -17.54 5.69
CA ALA A 138 -14.08 -18.86 5.66
C ALA A 138 -14.96 -19.06 4.41
N ARG A 139 -15.82 -18.09 4.07
CA ARG A 139 -16.64 -18.10 2.85
C ARG A 139 -15.80 -18.06 1.58
N ALA A 140 -14.72 -17.26 1.57
CA ALA A 140 -13.81 -17.13 0.43
C ALA A 140 -12.93 -18.38 0.19
N ARG A 141 -12.89 -19.34 1.12
CA ARG A 141 -11.94 -20.46 1.09
C ARG A 141 -11.98 -21.26 -0.21
N ARG A 142 -13.20 -21.48 -0.76
CA ARG A 142 -13.46 -22.22 -2.01
C ARG A 142 -13.67 -21.31 -3.23
N ALA A 143 -13.54 -20.00 -3.07
CA ALA A 143 -13.69 -19.06 -4.17
C ALA A 143 -12.50 -19.13 -5.14
N THR A 144 -12.68 -18.59 -6.35
CA THR A 144 -11.59 -18.44 -7.33
C THR A 144 -10.49 -17.53 -6.78
N PRO A 145 -9.23 -17.65 -7.27
CA PRO A 145 -8.11 -16.86 -6.75
C PRO A 145 -8.38 -15.35 -6.70
N GLY A 146 -9.06 -14.78 -7.70
CA GLY A 146 -9.37 -13.35 -7.75
C GLY A 146 -10.32 -12.88 -6.63
N LEU A 147 -11.35 -13.68 -6.32
CA LEU A 147 -12.28 -13.38 -5.23
C LEU A 147 -11.69 -13.68 -3.84
N LYS A 148 -10.71 -14.57 -3.78
CA LYS A 148 -10.04 -14.98 -2.53
C LYS A 148 -8.91 -14.03 -2.11
N ALA A 149 -8.26 -13.37 -3.07
CA ALA A 149 -7.06 -12.58 -2.82
C ALA A 149 -7.30 -11.44 -1.82
N LEU A 150 -8.36 -10.65 -1.99
CA LEU A 150 -8.65 -9.52 -1.08
C LEU A 150 -8.99 -9.99 0.35
N PRO A 151 -9.89 -10.96 0.59
CA PRO A 151 -10.11 -11.53 1.93
C PRO A 151 -8.81 -11.99 2.63
N VAL A 152 -7.92 -12.67 1.91
CA VAL A 152 -6.63 -13.12 2.46
C VAL A 152 -5.70 -11.94 2.73
N TYR A 153 -5.67 -10.94 1.87
CA TYR A 153 -4.93 -9.70 2.09
C TYR A 153 -5.41 -8.97 3.35
N LEU A 154 -6.73 -8.83 3.54
CA LEU A 154 -7.31 -8.21 4.74
C LEU A 154 -6.97 -8.99 6.02
N GLN A 155 -6.92 -10.33 5.93
CA GLN A 155 -6.39 -11.16 7.01
C GLN A 155 -4.92 -10.84 7.32
N GLY A 156 -4.11 -10.61 6.29
CA GLY A 156 -2.73 -10.11 6.43
C GLY A 156 -2.65 -8.74 7.12
N LEU A 157 -3.50 -7.79 6.73
CA LEU A 157 -3.59 -6.48 7.39
C LEU A 157 -3.89 -6.62 8.88
N HIS A 158 -4.79 -7.54 9.25
CA HIS A 158 -5.14 -7.80 10.63
C HIS A 158 -4.00 -8.47 11.42
N GLN A 159 -3.36 -9.48 10.84
CA GLN A 159 -2.35 -10.30 11.52
C GLN A 159 -0.96 -9.68 11.52
N ARG A 160 -0.66 -8.79 10.55
CA ARG A 160 0.66 -8.18 10.33
C ARG A 160 1.80 -9.21 10.16
N ARG A 161 1.52 -10.31 9.45
CA ARG A 161 2.48 -11.40 9.20
C ARG A 161 2.89 -11.46 7.73
N TYR A 162 4.18 -11.69 7.48
CA TYR A 162 4.74 -11.76 6.15
C TYR A 162 4.05 -12.85 5.30
N GLU A 163 3.84 -14.04 5.86
CA GLU A 163 3.29 -15.21 5.18
C GLU A 163 1.85 -14.97 4.69
N SER A 164 1.08 -14.19 5.45
CA SER A 164 -0.30 -13.83 5.07
C SER A 164 -0.32 -12.93 3.83
N PHE A 165 0.63 -11.99 3.73
CA PHE A 165 0.78 -11.14 2.54
C PHE A 165 1.40 -11.91 1.36
N GLU A 166 2.30 -12.85 1.60
CA GLU A 166 2.86 -13.71 0.56
C GLU A 166 1.78 -14.57 -0.12
N GLU A 167 0.87 -15.15 0.66
CA GLU A 167 -0.27 -15.89 0.12
C GLU A 167 -1.22 -14.97 -0.68
N ALA A 168 -1.47 -13.76 -0.18
CA ALA A 168 -2.27 -12.76 -0.89
C ALA A 168 -1.63 -12.35 -2.24
N GLU A 169 -0.31 -12.07 -2.26
CA GLU A 169 0.46 -11.78 -3.48
C GLU A 169 0.29 -12.90 -4.49
N ARG A 170 0.46 -14.15 -4.05
CA ARG A 170 0.40 -15.33 -4.91
C ARG A 170 -0.98 -15.49 -5.55
N LEU A 171 -2.06 -15.26 -4.79
CA LEU A 171 -3.44 -15.29 -5.28
C LEU A 171 -3.73 -14.15 -6.25
N ALA A 172 -3.28 -12.93 -5.91
CA ALA A 172 -3.43 -11.75 -6.75
C ALA A 172 -2.70 -11.93 -8.09
N ARG A 173 -1.48 -12.47 -8.07
CA ARG A 173 -0.70 -12.78 -9.28
C ARG A 173 -1.35 -13.84 -10.15
N ARG A 174 -1.90 -14.90 -9.58
CA ARG A 174 -2.64 -15.94 -10.33
C ARG A 174 -3.91 -15.42 -10.99
N SER A 175 -4.46 -14.32 -10.50
CA SER A 175 -5.69 -13.70 -11.03
C SER A 175 -5.44 -12.43 -11.85
N GLY A 176 -4.19 -12.04 -12.05
CA GLY A 176 -3.84 -10.81 -12.77
C GLY A 176 -4.21 -9.52 -12.02
N ASN A 177 -4.50 -9.59 -10.72
CA ASN A 177 -4.83 -8.41 -9.91
C ASN A 177 -3.52 -7.71 -9.49
N VAL A 178 -3.07 -6.72 -10.27
CA VAL A 178 -1.74 -6.12 -10.09
C VAL A 178 -1.71 -5.11 -8.95
N TRP A 179 -2.73 -4.26 -8.80
CA TRP A 179 -2.77 -3.31 -7.67
C TRP A 179 -2.65 -4.03 -6.31
N LEU A 180 -3.30 -5.20 -6.17
CA LEU A 180 -3.24 -5.99 -4.95
C LEU A 180 -1.89 -6.71 -4.77
N GLN A 181 -1.25 -7.13 -5.88
CA GLN A 181 0.14 -7.62 -5.84
C GLN A 181 1.09 -6.53 -5.30
N ILE A 182 1.01 -5.32 -5.84
CA ILE A 182 1.86 -4.19 -5.41
C ILE A 182 1.63 -3.90 -3.93
N SER A 183 0.38 -3.88 -3.48
CA SER A 183 0.02 -3.63 -2.08
C SER A 183 0.57 -4.71 -1.15
N ALA A 184 0.41 -5.99 -1.50
CA ALA A 184 0.95 -7.11 -0.74
C ALA A 184 2.48 -7.11 -0.69
N LEU A 185 3.15 -6.89 -1.83
CA LEU A 185 4.61 -6.79 -1.91
C LEU A 185 5.16 -5.63 -1.08
N THR A 186 4.41 -4.52 -0.99
CA THR A 186 4.78 -3.38 -0.16
C THR A 186 4.75 -3.75 1.32
N TRP A 187 3.70 -4.42 1.78
CA TRP A 187 3.64 -4.95 3.15
C TRP A 187 4.75 -5.96 3.44
N MET A 188 5.00 -6.91 2.53
CA MET A 188 6.09 -7.88 2.65
C MET A 188 7.43 -7.18 2.81
N THR A 189 7.70 -6.17 1.96
CA THR A 189 8.98 -5.44 1.94
C THR A 189 9.13 -4.54 3.16
N ALA A 190 8.04 -3.96 3.67
CA ALA A 190 8.07 -3.16 4.90
C ALA A 190 8.31 -4.02 6.17
N LEU A 191 7.78 -5.24 6.19
CA LEU A 191 7.91 -6.16 7.34
C LEU A 191 9.28 -6.87 7.38
N ASP A 192 9.70 -7.44 6.26
CA ASP A 192 10.94 -8.21 6.13
C ASP A 192 11.47 -8.06 4.70
N PRO A 193 12.33 -7.06 4.43
CA PRO A 193 12.84 -6.80 3.09
C PRO A 193 13.66 -7.98 2.55
N LYS A 194 13.13 -8.66 1.54
CA LYS A 194 13.82 -9.72 0.79
C LYS A 194 14.06 -9.27 -0.64
N VAL A 195 15.21 -9.66 -1.20
CA VAL A 195 15.67 -9.25 -2.55
C VAL A 195 14.62 -9.53 -3.63
N ARG A 196 14.02 -10.73 -3.63
CA ARG A 196 13.05 -11.12 -4.68
C ARG A 196 11.75 -10.28 -4.63
N PRO A 197 11.03 -10.19 -3.48
CA PRO A 197 9.89 -9.28 -3.34
C PRO A 197 10.22 -7.81 -3.65
N ALA A 198 11.34 -7.28 -3.13
CA ALA A 198 11.75 -5.90 -3.35
C ALA A 198 11.97 -5.59 -4.84
N LYS A 199 12.71 -6.46 -5.55
CA LYS A 199 12.92 -6.33 -6.99
C LYS A 199 11.62 -6.41 -7.78
N ARG A 200 10.71 -7.31 -7.39
CA ARG A 200 9.41 -7.46 -8.04
C ARG A 200 8.52 -6.24 -7.81
N LEU A 201 8.52 -5.70 -6.61
CA LEU A 201 7.80 -4.47 -6.26
C LEU A 201 8.30 -3.31 -7.12
N ARG A 202 9.62 -3.07 -7.15
CA ARG A 202 10.24 -2.04 -8.00
C ARG A 202 9.80 -2.16 -9.45
N GLN A 203 9.91 -3.36 -10.04
CA GLN A 203 9.50 -3.60 -11.44
C GLN A 203 8.03 -3.28 -11.70
N LEU A 204 7.14 -3.68 -10.79
CA LEU A 204 5.72 -3.39 -10.94
C LEU A 204 5.46 -1.88 -10.83
N LEU A 205 6.06 -1.18 -9.87
CA LEU A 205 5.91 0.27 -9.73
C LEU A 205 6.38 1.01 -11.00
N GLU A 206 7.51 0.60 -11.59
CA GLU A 206 8.04 1.17 -12.83
C GLU A 206 7.15 0.90 -14.04
N ILE A 207 6.62 -0.32 -14.17
CA ILE A 207 5.79 -0.70 -15.32
C ILE A 207 4.42 -0.04 -15.25
N THR A 208 3.85 0.07 -14.05
CA THR A 208 2.43 0.38 -13.86
C THR A 208 2.16 1.83 -13.48
N GLY A 209 3.17 2.58 -13.02
CA GLY A 209 3.02 3.99 -12.63
C GLY A 209 2.43 4.21 -11.23
N TRP A 210 2.15 3.15 -10.45
CA TRP A 210 1.57 3.31 -9.11
C TRP A 210 2.53 3.99 -8.13
N ARG A 211 2.04 5.00 -7.40
CA ARG A 211 2.77 5.68 -6.31
C ARG A 211 1.96 5.83 -5.03
N ARG A 212 0.65 6.03 -5.11
CA ARG A 212 -0.26 5.89 -3.94
C ARG A 212 -0.91 4.53 -3.96
N LEU A 213 -0.63 3.73 -2.94
CA LEU A 213 -0.98 2.32 -2.91
C LEU A 213 -2.28 2.08 -2.12
N VAL A 214 -3.12 1.19 -2.65
CA VAL A 214 -4.44 0.90 -2.10
C VAL A 214 -4.31 0.07 -0.83
N LEU A 215 -4.97 0.49 0.26
CA LEU A 215 -4.92 -0.21 1.56
C LEU A 215 -3.48 -0.40 2.09
N VAL A 216 -2.61 0.56 1.77
CA VAL A 216 -1.25 0.65 2.31
C VAL A 216 -1.09 2.05 2.92
N PRO A 217 -0.93 2.17 4.24
CA PRO A 217 -0.64 3.44 4.88
C PRO A 217 0.65 4.06 4.34
N SER A 218 0.68 5.38 4.30
CA SER A 218 1.85 6.17 3.88
C SER A 218 3.15 5.72 4.55
N GLU A 219 3.06 5.40 5.84
CA GLU A 219 4.16 4.92 6.66
C GLU A 219 4.72 3.58 6.18
N THR A 220 3.82 2.67 5.83
CA THR A 220 4.18 1.35 5.33
C THR A 220 4.82 1.45 3.95
N ALA A 221 4.32 2.34 3.09
CA ALA A 221 4.93 2.62 1.80
C ALA A 221 6.36 3.20 1.94
N ALA A 222 6.54 4.16 2.86
CA ALA A 222 7.85 4.70 3.22
C ALA A 222 8.81 3.63 3.75
N ASP A 223 8.33 2.75 4.63
CA ASP A 223 9.13 1.67 5.20
C ASP A 223 9.55 0.64 4.14
N ALA A 224 8.65 0.32 3.21
CA ALA A 224 8.99 -0.51 2.06
C ALA A 224 10.04 0.16 1.17
N ALA A 225 9.94 1.47 0.91
CA ALA A 225 10.93 2.20 0.12
C ALA A 225 12.31 2.23 0.79
N LEU A 226 12.36 2.38 2.12
CA LEU A 226 13.59 2.24 2.90
C LEU A 226 14.16 0.82 2.82
N GLY A 227 13.30 -0.20 2.91
CA GLY A 227 13.66 -1.60 2.75
C GLY A 227 14.20 -1.93 1.36
N MET A 228 13.62 -1.36 0.30
CA MET A 228 14.14 -1.47 -1.07
C MET A 228 15.53 -0.81 -1.19
N THR A 229 15.67 0.39 -0.64
CA THR A 229 16.93 1.15 -0.69
C THR A 229 18.08 0.44 0.05
N SER A 230 17.80 -0.21 1.19
CA SER A 230 18.79 -0.97 1.95
C SER A 230 19.25 -2.24 1.22
N MET A 231 18.39 -2.80 0.35
CA MET A 231 18.72 -3.93 -0.54
C MET A 231 19.40 -3.50 -1.84
N GLY A 232 19.66 -2.20 -2.02
CA GLY A 232 20.29 -1.65 -3.22
C GLY A 232 19.34 -1.34 -4.38
N GLU A 233 18.02 -1.50 -4.20
CA GLU A 233 17.02 -1.12 -5.19
C GLU A 233 16.77 0.39 -5.08
N ARG A 234 17.42 1.17 -5.96
CA ARG A 234 17.37 2.63 -6.00
C ARG A 234 16.90 3.08 -7.38
N SER A 235 15.60 3.28 -7.54
CA SER A 235 15.01 3.84 -8.77
C SER A 235 14.10 5.01 -8.46
N GLU A 236 13.77 5.79 -9.49
CA GLU A 236 12.85 6.92 -9.39
C GLU A 236 11.51 6.50 -8.78
N ALA A 237 10.97 5.34 -9.18
CA ALA A 237 9.74 4.80 -8.63
C ALA A 237 9.81 4.55 -7.10
N VAL A 238 10.98 4.15 -6.57
CA VAL A 238 11.20 3.96 -5.13
C VAL A 238 11.22 5.30 -4.39
N LEU A 239 11.83 6.32 -4.99
CA LEU A 239 11.87 7.68 -4.45
C LEU A 239 10.47 8.30 -4.43
N GLU A 240 9.75 8.22 -5.54
CA GLU A 240 8.39 8.74 -5.67
C GLU A 240 7.42 8.04 -4.70
N LEU A 241 7.55 6.72 -4.53
CA LEU A 241 6.79 5.98 -3.51
C LEU A 241 7.05 6.56 -2.11
N ALA A 242 8.30 6.84 -1.75
CA ALA A 242 8.63 7.44 -0.47
C ALA A 242 8.12 8.89 -0.32
N LEU A 243 8.13 9.67 -1.40
CA LEU A 243 7.66 11.07 -1.43
C LEU A 243 6.15 11.18 -1.23
N THR A 244 5.37 10.24 -1.79
CA THR A 244 3.91 10.22 -1.58
C THR A 244 3.50 9.96 -0.13
N ALA A 245 4.42 9.52 0.72
CA ALA A 245 4.14 9.27 2.12
C ALA A 245 4.04 10.54 2.99
N ASP A 246 4.26 11.73 2.41
CA ASP A 246 4.24 13.03 3.10
C ASP A 246 5.08 13.08 4.38
N ARG A 247 6.21 12.36 4.38
CA ARG A 247 7.18 12.31 5.47
C ARG A 247 8.50 12.96 5.07
N PRO A 248 8.72 14.24 5.42
CA PRO A 248 9.93 14.96 5.03
C PRO A 248 11.22 14.21 5.44
N ASN A 249 11.25 13.60 6.62
CA ASN A 249 12.44 12.92 7.15
C ASN A 249 12.85 11.66 6.37
N VAL A 250 11.89 10.96 5.75
CA VAL A 250 12.18 9.78 4.91
C VAL A 250 12.75 10.23 3.57
N THR A 251 12.23 11.33 3.03
CA THR A 251 12.69 11.90 1.76
C THR A 251 14.13 12.41 1.86
N THR A 252 14.50 13.07 2.96
CA THR A 252 15.90 13.48 3.20
C THR A 252 16.82 12.28 3.42
N GLU A 253 16.38 11.22 4.11
CA GLU A 253 17.21 10.02 4.28
C GLU A 253 17.43 9.26 2.96
N LEU A 254 16.39 9.16 2.11
CA LEU A 254 16.51 8.56 0.78
C LEU A 254 17.35 9.42 -0.17
N VAL A 255 17.13 10.75 -0.21
CA VAL A 255 17.94 11.67 -1.03
C VAL A 255 19.40 11.67 -0.56
N ALA A 256 19.66 11.60 0.75
CA ALA A 256 21.03 11.46 1.27
C ALA A 256 21.66 10.12 0.88
N LYS A 257 20.90 9.01 0.89
CA LYS A 257 21.39 7.67 0.46
C LYS A 257 21.58 7.55 -1.06
N VAL A 258 20.74 8.21 -1.86
CA VAL A 258 20.88 8.29 -3.32
C VAL A 258 22.02 9.23 -3.72
N GLY A 259 22.16 10.38 -3.05
CA GLY A 259 23.25 11.32 -3.26
C GLY A 259 24.63 10.77 -2.84
N LYS A 260 24.70 9.99 -1.76
CA LYS A 260 25.95 9.32 -1.33
C LYS A 260 26.40 8.20 -2.31
N ALA A 261 25.52 7.69 -3.19
CA ALA A 261 25.87 6.68 -4.19
C ALA A 261 26.62 7.23 -5.41
N ALA A 262 26.44 8.53 -5.73
CA ALA A 262 27.23 9.20 -6.76
C ALA A 262 28.60 9.67 -6.25
N ALA A 263 28.83 9.65 -4.93
CA ALA A 263 29.99 10.28 -4.31
C ALA A 263 30.89 9.38 -3.46
N ASN A 264 30.55 8.12 -3.14
CA ASN A 264 31.42 7.27 -2.31
C ASN A 264 31.51 5.80 -2.78
N THR A 265 32.47 5.54 -3.66
CA THR A 265 33.49 4.53 -3.39
C THR A 265 34.38 5.03 -2.24
N ASN A 266 34.07 4.66 -1.00
CA ASN A 266 35.06 4.58 0.07
C ASN A 266 34.46 3.90 1.30
N GLU A 267 35.04 2.75 1.63
CA GLU A 267 34.84 2.01 2.87
C GLU A 267 35.49 2.75 4.05
N GLY A 268 34.86 2.68 5.23
CA GLY A 268 35.51 2.85 6.54
C GLY A 268 34.65 3.53 7.63
N PRO A 269 34.74 3.12 8.91
CA PRO A 269 34.82 1.75 9.42
C PRO A 269 33.62 1.33 10.30
N ALA A 270 33.53 0.01 10.50
CA ALA A 270 32.64 -0.77 11.37
C ALA A 270 31.19 -1.00 10.88
N TYR A 271 31.01 -2.15 10.22
CA TYR A 271 29.75 -2.87 9.99
C TYR A 271 28.63 -2.17 9.20
N GLY A 272 28.86 -1.01 8.57
CA GLY A 272 27.86 -0.36 7.72
C GLY A 272 26.66 0.20 8.48
N LEU A 273 26.88 0.60 9.74
CA LEU A 273 25.88 1.31 10.54
C LEU A 273 25.61 2.71 9.96
N SER A 274 24.37 3.15 10.05
CA SER A 274 23.98 4.53 9.75
C SER A 274 24.23 5.44 10.95
N GLU A 275 24.42 6.74 10.69
CA GLU A 275 24.61 7.77 11.74
C GLU A 275 23.49 7.70 12.80
N ARG A 276 22.24 7.46 12.39
CA ARG A 276 21.10 7.36 13.30
C ARG A 276 21.11 6.08 14.14
N GLU A 277 21.60 4.97 13.60
CA GLU A 277 21.76 3.73 14.35
C GLU A 277 22.88 3.85 15.38
N ILE A 278 23.98 4.54 15.03
CA ILE A 278 25.08 4.87 15.95
C ILE A 278 24.53 5.75 17.08
N GLU A 279 23.86 6.86 16.75
CA GLU A 279 23.31 7.80 17.73
C GLU A 279 22.30 7.12 18.68
N VAL A 280 21.41 6.26 18.16
CA VAL A 280 20.45 5.50 18.97
C VAL A 280 21.15 4.47 19.85
N LEU A 281 22.18 3.78 19.35
CA LEU A 281 22.94 2.82 20.16
C LEU A 281 23.83 3.50 21.20
N SER A 282 24.37 4.69 20.93
CA SER A 282 25.11 5.50 21.92
C SER A 282 24.19 5.92 23.06
N LEU A 283 23.01 6.47 22.76
CA LEU A 283 22.02 6.81 23.80
C LEU A 283 21.48 5.57 24.51
N ALA A 284 21.45 4.41 23.84
CA ALA A 284 21.13 3.14 24.47
C ALA A 284 22.23 2.67 25.44
N ALA A 285 23.50 2.88 25.09
CA ALA A 285 24.66 2.58 25.93
C ALA A 285 24.65 3.44 27.20
N ASP A 286 24.16 4.69 27.10
CA ASP A 286 23.92 5.60 28.22
C ASP A 286 22.73 5.19 29.11
N GLY A 287 22.06 4.07 28.81
CA GLY A 287 20.98 3.52 29.63
C GLY A 287 19.59 4.08 29.33
N LEU A 288 19.41 4.90 28.29
CA LEU A 288 18.09 5.46 27.98
C LEU A 288 17.14 4.39 27.42
N THR A 289 15.87 4.47 27.84
CA THR A 289 14.78 3.66 27.26
C THR A 289 14.40 4.16 25.87
N ASN A 290 13.79 3.31 25.04
CA ASN A 290 13.33 3.72 23.71
C ASN A 290 12.38 4.93 23.74
N LYS A 291 11.63 5.09 24.84
CA LYS A 291 10.76 6.24 25.05
C LYS A 291 11.57 7.53 25.25
N GLN A 292 12.55 7.50 26.16
CA GLN A 292 13.43 8.64 26.43
C GLN A 292 14.29 9.02 25.22
N ILE A 293 14.80 8.02 24.49
CA ILE A 293 15.51 8.27 23.23
C ILE A 293 14.56 8.90 22.21
N GLY A 294 13.33 8.40 22.09
CA GLY A 294 12.32 8.96 21.21
C GLY A 294 12.02 10.42 21.51
N GLU A 295 11.86 10.76 22.79
CA GLU A 295 11.68 12.14 23.26
C GLU A 295 12.89 13.03 22.91
N LYS A 296 14.12 12.54 23.14
CA LYS A 296 15.36 13.29 22.86
C LYS A 296 15.62 13.50 21.37
N LEU A 297 15.15 12.57 20.55
CA LEU A 297 15.40 12.52 19.12
C LEU A 297 14.19 12.95 18.26
N PHE A 298 13.10 13.39 18.90
CA PHE A 298 11.81 13.72 18.26
C PHE A 298 11.24 12.59 17.39
N LEU A 299 11.33 11.34 17.86
CA LEU A 299 10.87 10.13 17.19
C LEU A 299 9.96 9.29 18.08
N SER A 300 9.11 8.46 17.47
CA SER A 300 8.29 7.53 18.23
C SER A 300 9.15 6.45 18.92
N PRO A 301 8.77 5.93 20.10
CA PRO A 301 9.48 4.81 20.74
C PRO A 301 9.55 3.57 19.84
N HIS A 302 8.58 3.40 18.94
CA HIS A 302 8.55 2.33 17.94
C HIS A 302 9.66 2.51 16.88
N THR A 303 9.85 3.74 16.40
CA THR A 303 10.95 4.08 15.47
C THR A 303 12.32 3.80 16.12
N ILE A 304 12.48 4.12 17.41
CA ILE A 304 13.71 3.78 18.14
C ILE A 304 13.91 2.27 18.26
N ALA A 305 12.86 1.51 18.59
CA ALA A 305 12.94 0.06 18.66
C ALA A 305 13.40 -0.56 17.33
N ARG A 306 12.96 0.01 16.20
CA ARG A 306 13.39 -0.40 14.87
C ARG A 306 14.87 -0.07 14.60
N HIS A 307 15.34 1.13 14.93
CA HIS A 307 16.76 1.47 14.77
C HIS A 307 17.66 0.55 15.60
N VAL A 308 17.26 0.22 16.83
CA VAL A 308 17.99 -0.75 17.68
C VAL A 308 18.00 -2.15 17.07
N ALA A 309 16.88 -2.60 16.48
CA ALA A 309 16.80 -3.91 15.83
C ALA A 309 17.71 -4.00 14.60
N ASN A 310 17.70 -2.97 13.74
CA ASN A 310 18.55 -2.92 12.55
C ASN A 310 20.03 -2.84 12.90
N ALA A 311 20.39 -2.04 13.90
CA ALA A 311 21.76 -1.93 14.37
C ALA A 311 22.27 -3.26 14.96
N ARG A 312 21.43 -3.97 15.73
CA ARG A 312 21.73 -5.32 16.23
C ARG A 312 21.98 -6.30 15.10
N ALA A 313 21.12 -6.30 14.07
CA ALA A 313 21.28 -7.20 12.92
C ALA A 313 22.60 -6.94 12.18
N LYS A 314 22.97 -5.67 11.98
CA LYS A 314 24.24 -5.27 11.33
C LYS A 314 25.48 -5.62 12.16
N LEU A 315 25.38 -5.52 13.48
CA LEU A 315 26.46 -5.86 14.41
C LEU A 315 26.52 -7.36 14.76
N GLY A 316 25.55 -8.17 14.33
CA GLY A 316 25.44 -9.58 14.74
C GLY A 316 25.13 -9.76 16.24
N ALA A 317 24.52 -8.75 16.87
CA ALA A 317 24.29 -8.73 18.31
C ALA A 317 22.97 -9.40 18.71
N SER A 318 23.04 -10.33 19.66
CA SER A 318 21.91 -11.09 20.19
C SER A 318 20.99 -10.24 21.05
N ASN A 319 21.49 -9.15 21.64
CA ASN A 319 20.68 -8.22 22.44
C ASN A 319 21.18 -6.77 22.37
N ARG A 320 20.40 -5.83 22.94
CA ARG A 320 20.68 -4.39 22.89
C ARG A 320 21.97 -4.01 23.64
N ALA A 321 22.24 -4.65 24.79
CA ALA A 321 23.45 -4.38 25.57
C ALA A 321 24.71 -4.84 24.82
N GLU A 322 24.63 -6.00 24.18
CA GLU A 322 25.69 -6.53 23.33
C GLU A 322 25.98 -5.61 22.13
N ALA A 323 24.93 -5.08 21.48
CA ALA A 323 25.11 -4.11 20.40
C ALA A 323 25.79 -2.81 20.85
N ALA A 324 25.44 -2.30 22.02
CA ALA A 324 26.08 -1.12 22.60
C ALA A 324 27.57 -1.35 22.90
N VAL A 325 27.92 -2.52 23.44
CA VAL A 325 29.32 -2.92 23.69
C VAL A 325 30.11 -3.06 22.39
N LEU A 326 29.52 -3.69 21.37
CA LEU A 326 30.16 -3.86 20.06
C LEU A 326 30.41 -2.51 19.38
N LEU A 327 29.47 -1.56 19.49
CA LEU A 327 29.65 -0.20 18.98
C LEU A 327 30.86 0.49 19.63
N HIS A 328 30.97 0.46 20.96
CA HIS A 328 32.10 1.09 21.67
C HIS A 328 33.45 0.47 21.33
N ARG A 329 33.51 -0.85 21.10
CA ARG A 329 34.73 -1.55 20.66
C ARG A 329 35.21 -1.17 19.27
N THR A 330 34.32 -0.65 18.44
CA THR A 330 34.64 -0.24 17.06
C THR A 330 34.96 1.25 16.93
N ALA A 331 34.68 2.03 17.96
CA ALA A 331 34.96 3.47 18.03
C ALA A 331 36.26 3.81 18.80
N SER A 332 36.94 2.80 19.37
CA SER A 332 38.25 2.90 20.04
C SER A 332 39.35 2.32 19.17
#